data_AF-A0A7X0G0J6-F1
#
_entry.id   AF-A0A7X0G0J6-F1
#
_cell.length_a   1.000
_cell.length_b   1.000
_cell.length_c   1.000
_cell.angle_alpha   90.00
_cell.angle_beta   90.00
_cell.angle_gamma   90.00
#
_symmetry.space_group_name_H-M   'P 1'
#
loop_
_entity.id
_entity.type
_entity.pdbx_description
1 polymer ?
#
loop_
_entity_poly.entity_id
_entity_poly.type
_entity_poly.pdbx_seq_one_letter_code
_entity_poly.pdbx_strand_id
1 'polypeptide(L)'
;MPDQDGRVHAAVPSVSTVVPRIKDLRVHSYAIPPAHLRVRDGRPLVSPERLFLELAAGLPRMDLIIAGDHMLRHRLTSRSRLTGFLHDCHRRRGVGRAKLALPDLDDRSDSPPETRLRMLIVDAGLPRPVVNRDIVTERGVWLARPSDKGNTPQLNGAPQRGRSAWSGGASSEAAFARGCDRT
;
A
#
# COMPACT_ATOMS: atom_id res chain seq x y z
N MET A 1 -1.76 -20.76 7.89
CA MET A 1 -2.02 -20.12 6.58
C MET A 1 -3.42 -19.57 6.62
N PRO A 2 -3.68 -18.27 6.38
CA PRO A 2 -5.06 -17.88 6.14
C PRO A 2 -5.54 -18.68 4.93
N ASP A 3 -6.78 -19.18 5.05
CA ASP A 3 -7.49 -19.90 4.01
C ASP A 3 -7.39 -19.11 2.69
N GLN A 4 -6.79 -19.71 1.66
CA GLN A 4 -6.73 -19.06 0.36
C GLN A 4 -8.13 -19.13 -0.24
N ASP A 5 -8.93 -18.08 -0.02
CA ASP A 5 -10.20 -17.90 -0.72
C ASP A 5 -9.88 -17.72 -2.21
N GLY A 6 -9.90 -18.82 -2.96
CA GLY A 6 -9.63 -18.86 -4.40
C GLY A 6 -10.76 -18.27 -5.26
N ARG A 7 -11.79 -17.72 -4.63
CA ARG A 7 -12.97 -17.17 -5.30
C ARG A 7 -12.70 -15.79 -5.85
N VAL A 8 -13.32 -15.50 -6.98
CA VAL A 8 -13.34 -14.14 -7.52
C VAL A 8 -14.35 -13.33 -6.72
N HIS A 9 -13.92 -12.20 -6.16
CA HIS A 9 -14.82 -11.25 -5.51
C HIS A 9 -15.32 -10.21 -6.51
N ALA A 10 -16.64 -10.10 -6.66
CA ALA A 10 -17.28 -9.11 -7.52
C ALA A 10 -18.18 -8.20 -6.69
N ALA A 11 -18.14 -6.90 -6.98
CA ALA A 11 -19.10 -5.95 -6.43
C ALA A 11 -20.19 -5.68 -7.46
N VAL A 12 -21.45 -5.85 -7.06
CA VAL A 12 -22.62 -5.54 -7.88
C VAL A 12 -23.32 -4.33 -7.25
N PRO A 13 -23.70 -3.31 -8.04
CA PRO A 13 -24.46 -2.18 -7.51
C PRO A 13 -25.70 -2.68 -6.76
N SER A 14 -26.00 -2.09 -5.61
CA SER A 14 -27.16 -2.49 -4.78
C SER A 14 -28.51 -2.31 -5.47
N VAL A 15 -28.55 -1.55 -6.56
CA VAL A 15 -29.71 -1.33 -7.43
C VAL A 15 -29.90 -2.43 -8.48
N SER A 16 -28.96 -3.37 -8.61
CA SER A 16 -29.09 -4.48 -9.55
C SER A 16 -30.09 -5.50 -9.04
N THR A 17 -31.14 -5.78 -9.81
CA THR A 17 -32.10 -6.85 -9.54
C THR A 17 -31.52 -8.25 -9.79
N VAL A 18 -30.43 -8.33 -10.55
CA VAL A 18 -29.75 -9.58 -10.88
C VAL A 18 -28.44 -9.68 -10.10
N VAL A 19 -28.37 -10.69 -9.23
CA VAL A 19 -27.15 -11.09 -8.51
C VAL A 19 -26.67 -12.42 -9.10
N PRO A 20 -25.55 -12.45 -9.86
CA PRO A 20 -25.07 -13.68 -10.47
C PRO A 20 -24.66 -14.70 -9.40
N ARG A 21 -25.10 -15.95 -9.57
CA ARG A 21 -24.72 -17.09 -8.72
C ARG A 21 -23.87 -18.06 -9.54
N ILE A 22 -22.59 -17.72 -9.72
CA ILE A 22 -21.63 -18.54 -10.44
C ILE A 22 -20.76 -19.27 -9.41
N LYS A 23 -20.38 -20.52 -9.70
CA LYS A 23 -19.43 -21.27 -8.88
C LYS A 23 -18.12 -20.48 -8.77
N ASP A 24 -17.58 -20.38 -7.56
CA ASP A 24 -16.37 -19.62 -7.23
C ASP A 24 -16.46 -18.08 -7.41
N LEU A 25 -17.67 -17.53 -7.55
CA LEU A 25 -17.92 -16.09 -7.52
C LEU A 25 -18.51 -15.68 -6.16
N ARG A 26 -17.80 -14.83 -5.43
CA ARG A 26 -18.32 -14.18 -4.21
C ARG A 26 -18.80 -12.78 -4.54
N VAL A 27 -20.12 -12.59 -4.57
CA VAL A 27 -20.72 -11.28 -4.83
C VAL A 27 -20.90 -10.49 -3.54
N HIS A 28 -20.51 -9.22 -3.57
CA HIS A 28 -20.84 -8.22 -2.58
C HIS A 28 -21.77 -7.18 -3.19
N SER A 29 -22.84 -6.81 -2.49
CA SER A 29 -23.82 -5.84 -3.00
C SER A 29 -23.66 -4.50 -2.30
N TYR A 30 -23.17 -3.49 -3.02
CA TYR A 30 -23.09 -2.10 -2.55
C TYR A 30 -22.80 -1.14 -3.72
N ALA A 31 -23.19 0.12 -3.56
CA ALA A 31 -22.89 1.15 -4.55
C ALA A 31 -21.40 1.52 -4.55
N ILE A 32 -20.77 1.50 -5.73
CA ILE A 32 -19.42 2.01 -5.97
C ILE A 32 -19.54 3.23 -6.89
N PRO A 33 -19.15 4.43 -6.43
CA PRO A 33 -19.13 5.61 -7.28
C PRO A 33 -18.23 5.39 -8.51
N PRO A 34 -18.58 5.91 -9.69
CA PRO A 34 -17.73 5.80 -10.89
C PRO A 34 -16.29 6.29 -10.68
N ALA A 35 -16.11 7.30 -9.82
CA ALA A 35 -14.78 7.83 -9.45
C ALA A 35 -13.87 6.78 -8.75
N HIS A 36 -14.45 5.70 -8.20
CA HIS A 36 -13.74 4.62 -7.53
C HIS A 36 -13.57 3.39 -8.43
N LEU A 37 -13.88 3.51 -9.71
CA LEU A 37 -13.67 2.45 -10.70
C LEU A 37 -12.49 2.82 -11.60
N ARG A 38 -11.76 1.79 -12.05
CA ARG A 38 -10.77 1.90 -13.12
C ARG A 38 -11.02 0.82 -14.15
N VAL A 39 -10.89 1.17 -15.42
CA VAL A 39 -10.98 0.20 -16.51
C VAL A 39 -9.61 -0.43 -16.73
N ARG A 40 -9.57 -1.76 -16.79
CA ARG A 40 -8.40 -2.54 -17.19
C ARG A 40 -8.86 -3.69 -18.07
N ASP A 41 -8.24 -3.82 -19.24
CA ASP A 41 -8.61 -4.82 -20.25
C ASP A 41 -10.11 -4.81 -20.60
N GLY A 42 -10.69 -3.61 -20.73
CA GLY A 42 -12.11 -3.39 -21.02
C GLY A 42 -13.07 -3.68 -19.86
N ARG A 43 -12.57 -4.03 -18.67
CA ARG A 43 -13.40 -4.41 -17.51
C ARG A 43 -13.31 -3.35 -16.40
N PRO A 44 -14.45 -2.93 -15.81
CA PRO A 44 -14.43 -2.05 -14.65
C PRO A 44 -13.97 -2.83 -13.41
N LEU A 45 -12.89 -2.37 -12.80
CA LEU A 45 -12.34 -2.87 -11.55
C LEU A 45 -12.45 -1.79 -10.48
N VAL A 46 -12.53 -2.22 -9.22
CA VAL A 46 -12.41 -1.30 -8.07
C VAL A 46 -11.02 -0.65 -8.08
N SER A 47 -10.95 0.66 -7.87
CA SER A 47 -9.67 1.36 -7.86
C SER A 47 -8.78 0.81 -6.73
N PRO A 48 -7.45 0.78 -6.91
CA PRO A 48 -6.55 0.26 -5.87
C PRO A 48 -6.69 0.98 -4.53
N GLU A 49 -6.96 2.29 -4.55
CA GLU A 49 -7.18 3.09 -3.33
C GLU A 49 -8.47 2.67 -2.61
N ARG A 50 -9.54 2.42 -3.38
CA ARG A 50 -10.80 1.93 -2.85
C ARG A 50 -10.67 0.50 -2.32
N LEU A 51 -9.97 -0.37 -3.06
CA LEU A 51 -9.70 -1.73 -2.65
C LEU A 51 -8.91 -1.74 -1.33
N PHE A 52 -7.88 -0.91 -1.19
CA PHE A 52 -7.13 -0.79 0.06
C PHE A 52 -8.02 -0.41 1.25
N LEU A 53 -8.96 0.53 1.07
CA LEU A 53 -9.93 0.89 2.09
C LEU A 53 -10.87 -0.27 2.46
N GLU A 54 -11.33 -1.04 1.46
CA GLU A 54 -12.19 -2.21 1.69
C GLU A 54 -11.45 -3.32 2.43
N LEU A 55 -10.19 -3.58 2.06
CA LEU A 55 -9.32 -4.51 2.79
C LEU A 55 -9.10 -4.05 4.23
N ALA A 56 -8.92 -2.75 4.47
CA ALA A 56 -8.74 -2.21 5.81
C ALA A 56 -9.95 -2.44 6.74
N ALA A 57 -11.15 -2.67 6.18
CA ALA A 57 -12.36 -2.96 6.94
C ALA A 57 -12.46 -4.42 7.43
N GLY A 58 -11.66 -5.33 6.85
CA GLY A 58 -11.75 -6.78 7.11
C GLY A 58 -10.42 -7.47 7.47
N LEU A 59 -9.29 -6.98 6.98
CA LEU A 59 -7.98 -7.63 7.19
C LEU A 59 -7.27 -7.14 8.45
N PRO A 60 -6.61 -8.03 9.23
CA PRO A 60 -5.68 -7.65 10.29
C PRO A 60 -4.59 -6.68 9.81
N ARG A 61 -3.99 -5.89 10.72
CA ARG A 61 -2.95 -4.89 10.39
C ARG A 61 -1.85 -5.46 9.49
N MET A 62 -1.30 -6.62 9.85
CA MET A 62 -0.19 -7.22 9.09
C MET A 62 -0.59 -7.56 7.65
N ASP A 63 -1.74 -8.20 7.44
CA ASP A 63 -2.19 -8.59 6.10
C ASP A 63 -2.58 -7.36 5.27
N LEU A 64 -3.10 -6.31 5.91
CA LEU A 64 -3.34 -5.02 5.26
C LEU A 64 -2.02 -4.37 4.79
N ILE A 65 -0.97 -4.39 5.61
CA ILE A 65 0.35 -3.85 5.22
C ILE A 65 0.93 -4.67 4.07
N ILE A 66 0.85 -6.01 4.13
CA ILE A 66 1.30 -6.90 3.03
C ILE A 66 0.58 -6.55 1.72
N ALA A 67 -0.74 -6.37 1.76
CA ALA A 67 -1.51 -5.99 0.58
C ALA A 67 -1.12 -4.59 0.06
N GLY A 68 -0.91 -3.63 0.97
CA GLY A 68 -0.48 -2.27 0.63
C GLY A 68 0.92 -2.23 0.02
N ASP A 69 1.88 -2.96 0.58
CA ASP A 69 3.24 -3.11 0.03
C ASP A 69 3.19 -3.64 -1.39
N HIS A 70 2.40 -4.70 -1.62
CA HIS A 70 2.19 -5.27 -2.95
C HIS A 70 1.62 -4.25 -3.94
N MET A 71 0.59 -3.49 -3.54
CA MET A 71 0.00 -2.44 -4.38
C MET A 71 1.00 -1.34 -4.76
N LEU A 72 1.85 -0.91 -3.81
CA LEU A 72 2.85 0.12 -4.05
C LEU A 72 3.98 -0.40 -4.95
N ARG A 73 4.48 -1.61 -4.68
CA ARG A 73 5.52 -2.26 -5.47
C ARG A 73 5.14 -2.40 -6.95
N HIS A 74 3.92 -2.87 -7.21
CA HIS A 74 3.40 -3.02 -8.57
C HIS A 74 2.87 -1.72 -9.19
N ARG A 75 3.08 -0.57 -8.51
CA ARG A 75 2.67 0.76 -8.96
C ARG A 75 1.18 0.86 -9.30
N LEU A 76 0.35 0.04 -8.63
CA LEU A 76 -1.10 0.11 -8.76
C LEU A 76 -1.62 1.42 -8.17
N THR A 77 -0.96 1.90 -7.12
CA THR A 77 -1.19 3.21 -6.51
C THR A 77 0.12 3.80 -5.97
N SER A 78 0.05 4.99 -5.40
CA SER A 78 1.14 5.65 -4.70
C SER A 78 0.72 6.02 -3.28
N ARG A 79 1.68 6.25 -2.38
CA ARG A 79 1.38 6.77 -1.05
C ARG A 79 0.59 8.08 -1.12
N SER A 80 0.96 8.99 -2.02
CA SER A 80 0.24 10.26 -2.20
C SER A 80 -1.22 10.06 -2.63
N ARG A 81 -1.48 9.11 -3.54
CA ARG A 81 -2.85 8.76 -3.96
C ARG A 81 -3.65 8.14 -2.84
N LEU A 82 -3.07 7.22 -2.08
CA LEU A 82 -3.72 6.64 -0.90
C LEU A 82 -4.02 7.70 0.16
N THR A 83 -3.08 8.60 0.44
CA THR A 83 -3.28 9.70 1.39
C THR A 83 -4.42 10.61 0.94
N GLY A 84 -4.43 11.06 -0.32
CA GLY A 84 -5.49 11.91 -0.85
C GLY A 84 -6.85 11.20 -0.83
N PHE A 85 -6.91 9.96 -1.28
CA PHE A 85 -8.14 9.17 -1.26
C PHE A 85 -8.70 8.98 0.16
N LEU A 86 -7.84 8.69 1.14
CA LEU A 86 -8.24 8.52 2.55
C LEU A 86 -8.55 9.86 3.24
N HIS A 87 -8.04 10.97 2.72
CA HIS A 87 -8.43 12.31 3.17
C HIS A 87 -9.90 12.56 2.79
N ASP A 88 -10.27 12.27 1.55
CA ASP A 88 -11.62 12.52 1.01
C ASP A 88 -12.66 11.51 1.53
N CYS A 89 -12.22 10.34 1.98
CA CYS A 89 -13.07 9.33 2.60
C CYS A 89 -13.33 9.63 4.09
N HIS A 90 -14.41 10.36 4.40
CA HIS A 90 -14.87 10.53 5.78
C HIS A 90 -15.88 9.46 6.22
N ARG A 91 -15.81 9.05 7.50
CA ARG A 91 -16.77 8.15 8.18
C ARG A 91 -17.02 6.77 7.52
N ARG A 92 -16.15 6.33 6.60
CA ARG A 92 -16.23 4.98 6.03
C ARG A 92 -15.57 3.96 6.96
N ARG A 93 -16.15 2.77 7.04
CA ARG A 93 -15.54 1.63 7.72
C ARG A 93 -14.14 1.38 7.14
N GLY A 94 -13.16 1.15 8.00
CA GLY A 94 -11.78 0.87 7.59
C GLY A 94 -10.88 2.10 7.45
N VAL A 95 -11.40 3.34 7.37
CA VAL A 95 -10.56 4.54 7.16
C VAL A 95 -9.53 4.72 8.28
N GLY A 96 -9.93 4.56 9.55
CA GLY A 96 -9.00 4.68 10.67
C GLY A 96 -7.86 3.65 10.59
N ARG A 97 -8.20 2.39 10.27
CA ARG A 97 -7.21 1.30 10.10
C ARG A 97 -6.30 1.55 8.91
N ALA A 98 -6.84 2.04 7.79
CA ALA A 98 -6.08 2.38 6.60
C ALA A 98 -5.09 3.53 6.88
N LYS A 99 -5.53 4.58 7.59
CA LYS A 99 -4.68 5.70 7.99
C LYS A 99 -3.56 5.27 8.93
N LEU A 100 -3.85 4.39 9.88
CA LEU A 100 -2.84 3.83 10.80
C LEU A 100 -1.82 2.93 10.09
N ALA A 101 -2.22 2.20 9.05
CA ALA A 101 -1.32 1.32 8.30
C ALA A 101 -0.48 2.08 7.26
N LEU A 102 -0.91 3.25 6.80
CA LEU A 102 -0.26 4.00 5.73
C LEU A 102 1.24 4.32 5.97
N PRO A 103 1.68 4.73 7.18
CA PRO A 103 3.10 4.97 7.47
C PRO A 103 3.93 3.68 7.38
N ASP A 104 3.32 2.54 7.65
CA ASP A 104 3.96 1.23 7.69
C ASP A 104 4.14 0.61 6.30
N LEU A 105 3.53 1.16 5.25
CA LEU A 105 3.70 0.61 3.90
C LEU A 105 5.14 0.83 3.38
N ASP A 106 5.64 -0.05 2.51
CA ASP A 106 6.93 0.03 1.81
C ASP A 106 6.79 -0.57 0.40
N ASP A 107 7.27 0.13 -0.62
CA ASP A 107 7.26 -0.33 -2.01
C ASP A 107 8.41 -1.31 -2.34
N ARG A 108 9.36 -1.47 -1.42
CA ARG A 108 10.54 -2.33 -1.59
C ARG A 108 10.35 -3.75 -1.06
N SER A 109 9.28 -4.04 -0.33
CA SER A 109 9.06 -5.40 0.17
C SER A 109 8.67 -6.32 -0.98
N ASP A 110 9.49 -7.35 -1.24
CA ASP A 110 9.31 -8.26 -2.37
C ASP A 110 8.31 -9.38 -2.02
N SER A 111 8.13 -9.66 -0.74
CA SER A 111 7.37 -10.82 -0.29
C SER A 111 6.64 -10.59 1.03
N PRO A 112 5.55 -11.34 1.31
CA PRO A 112 4.89 -11.29 2.60
C PRO A 112 5.81 -11.60 3.80
N PRO A 113 6.76 -12.56 3.74
CA PRO A 113 7.74 -12.77 4.80
C PRO A 113 8.64 -11.55 5.05
N GLU A 114 9.08 -10.83 4.02
CA GLU A 114 9.88 -9.60 4.16
C GLU A 114 9.10 -8.50 4.88
N THR A 115 7.83 -8.29 4.52
CA THR A 115 6.95 -7.33 5.22
C THR A 115 6.81 -7.71 6.69
N ARG A 116 6.60 -9.00 6.99
CA ARG A 116 6.48 -9.49 8.37
C ARG A 116 7.75 -9.25 9.17
N LEU A 117 8.92 -9.54 8.60
CA LEU A 117 10.21 -9.29 9.24
C LEU A 117 10.42 -7.80 9.51
N ARG A 118 10.14 -6.95 8.52
CA ARG A 118 10.23 -5.49 8.66
C ARG A 118 9.34 -4.98 9.79
N MET A 119 8.10 -5.46 9.86
CA MET A 119 7.17 -5.05 10.91
C MET A 119 7.57 -5.59 12.28
N LEU A 120 8.13 -6.80 12.38
CA LEU A 120 8.67 -7.33 13.63
C LEU A 120 9.77 -6.41 14.20
N ILE A 121 10.68 -5.92 13.35
CA ILE A 121 11.76 -5.00 13.74
C ILE A 121 11.20 -3.65 14.18
N VAL A 122 10.28 -3.07 13.38
CA VAL A 122 9.66 -1.77 13.68
C VAL A 122 8.83 -1.83 14.95
N ASP A 123 8.02 -2.88 15.12
CA ASP A 123 7.18 -3.07 16.31
C ASP A 123 8.02 -3.34 17.58
N ALA A 124 9.26 -3.83 17.44
CA ALA A 124 10.23 -3.94 18.53
C ALA A 124 10.92 -2.59 18.90
N GLY A 125 10.54 -1.48 18.26
CA GLY A 125 11.10 -0.15 18.51
C GLY A 125 12.47 0.08 17.87
N LEU A 126 12.93 -0.84 17.02
CA LEU A 126 14.19 -0.70 16.31
C LEU A 126 14.02 0.19 15.06
N PRO A 127 15.10 0.83 14.59
CA PRO A 127 15.06 1.61 13.36
C PRO A 127 14.57 0.78 12.17
N ARG A 128 13.75 1.40 11.32
CA ARG A 128 13.18 0.73 10.15
C ARG A 128 14.29 0.19 9.24
N PRO A 129 14.31 -1.13 8.94
CA PRO A 129 15.35 -1.72 8.13
C PRO A 129 15.24 -1.23 6.67
N VAL A 130 16.38 -1.00 6.03
CA VAL A 130 16.43 -0.68 4.60
C VAL A 130 16.27 -1.99 3.83
N VAL A 131 15.05 -2.27 3.39
CA VAL A 131 14.73 -3.48 2.61
C VAL A 131 15.20 -3.32 1.16
N ASN A 132 15.80 -4.37 0.60
CA ASN A 132 16.20 -4.49 -0.82
C ASN A 132 17.05 -3.34 -1.37
N ARG A 133 18.05 -2.91 -0.58
CA ARG A 133 19.10 -1.99 -1.07
C ARG A 133 20.00 -2.70 -2.09
N ASP A 134 20.39 -1.99 -3.13
CA ASP A 134 21.42 -2.46 -4.06
C ASP A 134 22.73 -2.65 -3.30
N ILE A 135 23.31 -3.85 -3.44
CA ILE A 135 24.65 -4.17 -3.00
C ILE A 135 25.58 -3.70 -4.11
N VAL A 136 26.46 -2.76 -3.78
CA VAL A 136 27.47 -2.23 -4.69
C VAL A 136 28.85 -2.51 -4.09
N THR A 137 29.86 -2.70 -4.93
CA THR A 137 31.26 -2.72 -4.49
C THR A 137 31.69 -1.36 -3.97
N GLU A 138 32.83 -1.30 -3.29
CA GLU A 138 33.49 -0.04 -2.89
C GLU A 138 33.76 0.90 -4.08
N ARG A 139 33.87 0.35 -5.29
CA ARG A 139 34.06 1.10 -6.54
C ARG A 139 32.75 1.54 -7.19
N GLY A 140 31.61 1.38 -6.51
CA GLY A 140 30.29 1.74 -7.02
C GLY A 140 29.72 0.80 -8.07
N VAL A 141 30.36 -0.36 -8.30
CA VAL A 141 29.86 -1.37 -9.25
C VAL A 141 28.71 -2.14 -8.61
N TRP A 142 27.55 -2.16 -9.26
CA TRP A 142 26.40 -2.94 -8.82
C TRP A 142 26.71 -4.44 -8.84
N LEU A 143 26.45 -5.12 -7.72
CA LEU A 143 26.65 -6.57 -7.56
C LEU A 143 25.33 -7.32 -7.66
N ALA A 144 24.36 -6.95 -6.83
CA ALA A 144 23.06 -7.61 -6.74
C ALA A 144 22.08 -6.79 -5.92
N ARG A 145 20.80 -7.13 -6.02
CA ARG A 145 19.80 -6.78 -5.00
C ARG A 145 19.33 -8.07 -4.34
N PRO A 146 19.24 -8.16 -2.99
CA PRO A 146 18.99 -9.41 -2.28
C PRO A 146 17.75 -10.21 -2.72
N SER A 147 16.70 -9.54 -3.20
CA SER A 147 15.46 -10.19 -3.65
C SER A 147 15.32 -10.29 -5.18
N ASP A 148 16.28 -9.80 -5.96
CA ASP A 148 16.14 -9.78 -7.42
C ASP A 148 16.18 -11.22 -7.97
N LYS A 149 15.05 -11.65 -8.53
CA LYS A 149 14.88 -13.00 -9.11
C LYS A 149 15.48 -13.13 -10.51
N GLY A 150 16.40 -12.24 -10.89
CA GLY A 150 17.23 -12.40 -12.07
C GLY A 150 16.69 -11.77 -13.35
N ASN A 151 15.98 -10.63 -13.28
CA ASN A 151 15.58 -9.93 -14.52
C ASN A 151 15.70 -8.41 -14.43
N THR A 152 16.90 -7.92 -14.09
CA THR A 152 17.27 -6.52 -14.32
C THR A 152 18.34 -6.47 -15.41
N PRO A 153 18.10 -5.75 -16.54
CA PRO A 153 19.13 -5.56 -17.56
C PRO A 153 20.35 -4.87 -16.94
N GLN A 154 21.55 -5.32 -17.30
CA GLN A 154 22.82 -4.68 -16.94
C GLN A 154 22.80 -3.22 -17.39
N LEU A 155 22.46 -2.30 -16.48
CA LEU A 155 22.71 -0.89 -16.68
C LEU A 155 24.17 -0.63 -16.32
N ASN A 156 25.00 -0.66 -17.35
CA ASN A 156 26.39 -0.24 -17.28
C ASN A 156 26.47 1.19 -16.70
N GLY A 157 27.02 1.30 -15.49
CA GLY A 157 27.84 2.45 -15.09
C GLY A 157 27.16 3.75 -14.64
N ALA A 158 25.86 3.78 -14.29
CA ALA A 158 25.26 5.01 -13.75
C ALA A 158 25.00 4.90 -12.23
N PRO A 159 25.79 5.57 -11.37
CA PRO A 159 25.45 5.67 -9.94
C PRO A 159 24.16 6.46 -9.79
N GLN A 160 23.09 5.79 -9.37
CA GLN A 160 21.89 6.49 -8.92
C GLN A 160 22.24 7.25 -7.64
N ARG A 161 22.32 8.59 -7.76
CA ARG A 161 22.59 9.51 -6.66
C ARG A 161 21.71 9.16 -5.46
N GLY A 162 22.34 8.81 -4.36
CA GLY A 162 21.67 8.70 -3.08
C GLY A 162 21.02 10.03 -2.74
N ARG A 163 19.69 10.04 -2.58
CA ARG A 163 19.04 11.09 -1.80
C ARG A 163 19.25 10.76 -0.33
N SER A 164 20.26 11.43 0.20
CA SER A 164 20.53 11.80 1.58
C SER A 164 19.62 11.19 2.65
N ALA A 165 20.27 10.42 3.53
CA ALA A 165 19.91 10.32 4.94
C ALA A 165 19.65 11.70 5.54
N TRP A 166 18.63 11.81 6.39
CA TRP A 166 18.53 12.94 7.31
C TRP A 166 18.46 12.42 8.75
N SER A 167 19.41 12.99 9.48
CA SER A 167 19.71 12.98 10.89
C SER A 167 18.55 13.51 11.74
N GLY A 168 18.46 12.98 12.96
CA GLY A 168 17.58 13.51 14.00
C GLY A 168 18.17 14.74 14.70
N GLY A 169 17.25 15.51 15.30
CA GLY A 169 17.50 16.35 16.47
C GLY A 169 17.72 17.84 16.21
N ALA A 170 16.69 18.66 16.44
CA ALA A 170 16.73 19.75 17.43
C ALA A 170 15.38 20.48 17.50
N SER A 171 14.94 20.69 18.73
CA SER A 171 13.79 21.47 19.19
C SER A 171 13.83 22.93 18.72
N SER A 172 12.68 23.53 18.45
CA SER A 172 12.37 24.88 18.98
C SER A 172 10.88 25.14 19.01
N GLU A 173 10.55 25.79 20.12
CA GLU A 173 9.30 26.33 20.59
C GLU A 173 8.88 27.55 19.75
N ALA A 174 7.60 27.65 19.35
CA ALA A 174 6.91 28.93 19.17
C ALA A 174 5.40 28.71 19.03
N ALA A 175 4.67 29.21 20.01
CA ALA A 175 3.24 29.41 19.99
C ALA A 175 2.82 30.50 18.98
N PHE A 176 1.68 30.33 18.31
CA PHE A 176 0.62 31.36 18.28
C PHE A 176 -0.71 30.78 17.76
N ALA A 177 -1.79 31.48 18.07
CA ALA A 177 -3.13 30.96 18.30
C ALA A 177 -4.17 31.40 17.25
N ARG A 178 -5.36 30.75 17.31
CA ARG A 178 -6.70 31.18 16.84
C ARG A 178 -6.87 31.27 15.32
N GLY A 179 -7.97 30.88 14.67
CA GLY A 179 -9.31 30.46 15.05
C GLY A 179 -10.17 30.39 13.77
N CYS A 180 -11.48 30.15 13.94
CA CYS A 180 -12.57 30.10 12.93
C CYS A 180 -12.73 28.81 12.12
N ASP A 181 -13.94 28.32 11.86
CA ASP A 181 -15.23 28.46 12.55
C ASP A 181 -16.10 27.29 12.07
N ARG A 182 -17.08 26.92 12.89
CA ARG A 182 -18.10 25.92 12.58
C ARG A 182 -19.23 26.58 11.80
N THR A 183 -19.61 25.97 10.68
CA THR A 183 -21.01 25.91 10.21
C THR A 183 -21.21 24.57 9.53
#